data_AF-A0A556U9R6-F1
#
_entry.id   AF-A0A556U9R6-F1
#
_cell.length_a   1.000
_cell.length_b   1.000
_cell.length_c   1.000
_cell.angle_alpha   90.00
_cell.angle_beta   90.00
_cell.angle_gamma   90.00
#
_symmetry.space_group_name_H-M   'P 1'
#
loop_
_entity.id
_entity.type
_entity.pdbx_description
1 polymer ?
#
loop_
_entity_poly.entity_id
_entity_poly.type
_entity_poly.pdbx_seq_one_letter_code
_entity_poly.pdbx_strand_id
1 'polypeptide(L)'
;MTTIGKELKKIRITYGLTQRKMSAGVLKPTYYGIIERGDRQISIKDLLEILKRNGISIYEFFSVFDKKAVKQYRLKNRLQMACLTKDKIEIDDLLKLDEIKANELQTLQLKLVKAEILGGKCLTYMPAKAHS
;
A
#
# COMPACT_ATOMS: atom_id res chain seq x y z
N MET A 1 -15.56 -7.92 9.79
CA MET A 1 -14.77 -6.68 9.97
C MET A 1 -13.56 -6.98 10.85
N THR A 2 -12.36 -6.61 10.41
CA THR A 2 -11.15 -6.73 11.23
C THR A 2 -11.19 -5.65 12.30
N THR A 3 -11.02 -6.01 13.57
CA THR A 3 -10.90 -5.07 14.69
C THR A 3 -9.47 -5.06 15.20
N ILE A 4 -9.08 -4.02 15.93
CA ILE A 4 -7.75 -3.91 16.56
C ILE A 4 -7.42 -5.17 17.38
N GLY A 5 -8.36 -5.64 18.20
CA GLY A 5 -8.17 -6.84 19.01
C GLY A 5 -7.99 -8.12 18.18
N LYS A 6 -8.72 -8.25 17.06
CA LYS A 6 -8.56 -9.41 16.16
C LYS A 6 -7.21 -9.42 15.46
N GLU A 7 -6.68 -8.26 15.04
CA GLU A 7 -5.35 -8.21 14.43
C GLU A 7 -4.25 -8.45 15.47
N LEU A 8 -4.37 -7.89 16.68
CA LEU A 8 -3.49 -8.20 17.80
C LEU A 8 -3.44 -9.70 18.11
N LYS A 9 -4.60 -10.37 18.12
CA LYS A 9 -4.70 -11.83 18.30
C LYS A 9 -3.97 -12.59 17.20
N LYS A 10 -4.16 -12.18 15.95
CA LYS A 10 -3.52 -12.81 14.80
C LYS A 10 -2.00 -12.71 14.90
N ILE A 11 -1.45 -11.51 15.09
CA ILE A 11 -0.01 -11.29 15.23
C ILE A 11 0.56 -12.11 16.39
N ARG A 12 -0.13 -12.08 17.55
CA ARG A 12 0.27 -12.86 18.73
C ARG A 12 0.41 -14.35 18.40
N ILE A 13 -0.58 -14.93 17.72
CA ILE A 13 -0.57 -16.34 17.34
C ILE A 13 0.56 -16.61 16.33
N THR A 14 0.74 -15.75 15.33
CA THR A 14 1.83 -15.86 14.35
C THR A 14 3.20 -15.86 15.02
N TYR A 15 3.38 -15.09 16.09
CA TYR A 15 4.65 -15.00 16.82
C TYR A 15 4.79 -16.07 17.92
N GLY A 16 3.80 -16.96 18.08
CA GLY A 16 3.83 -18.01 19.12
C GLY A 16 3.75 -17.45 20.55
N LEU A 17 3.20 -16.25 20.73
CA LEU A 17 3.19 -15.56 22.02
C LEU A 17 1.93 -15.88 22.84
N THR A 18 2.10 -15.97 24.16
CA THR A 18 0.96 -15.99 25.08
C THR A 18 0.38 -14.57 25.23
N GLN A 19 -0.86 -14.46 25.67
CA GLN A 19 -1.48 -13.14 25.93
C GLN A 19 -0.66 -12.31 26.93
N ARG A 20 -0.07 -12.98 27.94
CA ARG A 20 0.83 -12.34 28.90
C ARG A 20 2.09 -11.80 28.22
N LYS A 21 2.76 -12.60 27.40
CA LYS A 21 3.96 -12.15 26.67
C LYS A 21 3.66 -10.98 25.75
N MET A 22 2.61 -11.09 24.93
CA MET A 22 2.20 -10.04 24.01
C MET A 22 1.78 -8.75 24.72
N SER A 23 1.06 -8.86 25.84
CA SER A 23 0.68 -7.68 26.64
C SER A 23 1.88 -6.95 27.25
N ALA A 24 3.04 -7.61 27.37
CA ALA A 24 4.28 -7.06 27.89
C ALA A 24 4.15 -6.23 29.19
N GLY A 25 3.19 -6.59 30.05
CA GLY A 25 2.90 -5.88 31.30
C GLY A 25 2.11 -4.56 31.15
N VAL A 26 1.72 -4.17 29.93
CA VAL A 26 0.88 -2.99 29.67
C VAL A 26 -0.54 -3.22 30.15
N LEU A 27 -1.07 -4.43 29.92
CA LEU A 27 -2.42 -4.84 30.32
C LEU A 27 -2.37 -6.16 31.08
N LYS A 28 -3.38 -6.39 31.94
CA LYS A 28 -3.58 -7.70 32.54
C LYS A 28 -3.95 -8.71 31.44
N PRO A 29 -3.42 -9.96 31.46
CA PRO A 29 -3.69 -10.96 30.42
C PRO A 29 -5.19 -11.22 30.19
N THR A 30 -5.98 -11.22 31.27
CA THR A 30 -7.44 -11.38 31.20
C THR A 30 -8.09 -10.24 30.41
N TYR A 31 -7.70 -9.00 30.67
CA TYR A 31 -8.20 -7.82 29.95
C TYR A 31 -7.78 -7.83 28.49
N TYR A 32 -6.52 -8.17 28.22
CA TYR A 32 -6.01 -8.34 26.86
C TYR A 32 -6.81 -9.41 26.08
N GLY A 33 -7.15 -10.53 26.72
CA GLY A 33 -8.00 -11.56 26.11
C GLY A 33 -9.43 -11.11 25.79
N ILE A 34 -10.01 -10.20 26.58
CA ILE A 34 -11.33 -9.58 26.30
C ILE A 34 -11.23 -8.68 25.06
N ILE A 35 -10.16 -7.90 24.93
CA ILE A 35 -9.88 -7.07 23.74
C ILE A 35 -9.75 -7.95 22.49
N GLU A 36 -9.01 -9.07 22.57
CA GLU A 36 -8.83 -9.99 21.44
C GLU A 36 -10.14 -10.57 20.89
N ARG A 37 -11.16 -10.74 21.76
CA ARG A 37 -12.50 -11.18 21.34
C ARG A 37 -13.31 -10.06 20.70
N GLY A 38 -12.95 -8.81 20.95
CA GLY A 38 -13.67 -7.63 20.48
C GLY A 38 -14.73 -7.13 21.46
N ASP A 39 -14.79 -7.71 22.66
CA ASP A 39 -15.78 -7.36 23.69
C ASP A 39 -15.45 -6.03 24.40
N ARG A 40 -14.19 -5.57 24.29
CA ARG A 40 -13.72 -4.29 24.81
C ARG A 40 -12.78 -3.59 23.86
N GLN A 41 -12.79 -2.26 23.95
CA GLN A 41 -11.83 -1.42 23.26
C GLN A 41 -10.51 -1.34 24.03
N ILE A 42 -9.45 -1.01 23.30
CA ILE A 42 -8.13 -0.71 23.83
C ILE A 42 -7.86 0.78 23.62
N SER A 43 -7.22 1.45 24.58
CA SER A 43 -6.80 2.83 24.40
C SER A 43 -5.68 2.92 23.35
N ILE A 44 -5.59 4.06 22.65
CA ILE A 44 -4.51 4.25 21.67
C ILE A 44 -3.12 4.20 22.34
N LYS A 45 -3.01 4.73 23.57
CA LYS A 45 -1.76 4.70 24.35
C LYS A 45 -1.31 3.28 24.64
N ASP A 46 -2.21 2.42 25.12
CA ASP A 46 -1.88 1.03 25.45
C ASP A 46 -1.57 0.21 24.20
N LEU A 47 -2.30 0.47 23.10
CA LEU A 47 -2.02 -0.16 21.81
C LEU A 47 -0.60 0.17 21.34
N LEU A 48 -0.24 1.46 21.29
CA LEU A 48 1.08 1.90 20.83
C LEU A 48 2.21 1.34 21.69
N GLU A 49 2.01 1.30 23.02
CA GLU A 49 3.00 0.74 23.94
C GLU A 49 3.16 -0.78 23.73
N ILE A 50 2.08 -1.53 23.52
CA ILE A 50 2.13 -2.96 23.19
C ILE A 50 2.87 -3.19 21.87
N LEU A 51 2.56 -2.42 20.82
CA LEU A 51 3.24 -2.55 19.53
C LEU A 51 4.75 -2.26 19.67
N LYS A 52 5.10 -1.18 20.35
CA LYS A 52 6.50 -0.79 20.60
C LYS A 52 7.27 -1.88 21.35
N ARG A 53 6.71 -2.42 22.45
CA ARG A 53 7.38 -3.46 23.26
C ARG A 53 7.59 -4.78 22.52
N ASN A 54 6.76 -5.07 21.52
CA ASN A 54 6.89 -6.28 20.70
C ASN A 54 7.60 -6.02 19.36
N GLY A 55 8.16 -4.81 19.14
CA GLY A 55 8.86 -4.46 17.90
C GLY A 55 7.97 -4.44 16.65
N ILE A 56 6.68 -4.20 16.81
CA ILE A 56 5.71 -4.21 15.70
C ILE A 56 5.59 -2.81 15.12
N SER A 57 5.79 -2.67 13.81
CA SER A 57 5.60 -1.40 13.11
C SER A 57 4.13 -0.98 13.13
N ILE A 58 3.88 0.27 13.50
CA ILE A 58 2.54 0.88 13.47
C ILE A 58 1.97 0.81 12.06
N TYR A 59 2.78 1.10 11.04
CA TYR A 59 2.35 1.06 9.65
C TYR A 59 1.94 -0.36 9.24
N GLU A 60 2.74 -1.37 9.56
CA GLU A 60 2.43 -2.76 9.24
C GLU A 60 1.15 -3.22 9.96
N PHE A 61 1.00 -2.85 11.24
CA PHE A 61 -0.20 -3.17 12.01
C PHE A 61 -1.47 -2.58 11.38
N PHE A 62 -1.44 -1.31 10.98
CA PHE A 62 -2.64 -0.66 10.43
C PHE A 62 -2.90 -0.96 8.95
N SER A 63 -1.91 -1.47 8.21
CA SER A 63 -2.03 -1.78 6.77
C SER A 63 -3.17 -2.73 6.42
N VAL A 64 -3.57 -3.60 7.36
CA VAL A 64 -4.64 -4.59 7.15
C VAL A 64 -6.04 -4.00 7.22
N PHE A 65 -6.20 -2.84 7.85
CA PHE A 65 -7.50 -2.18 8.02
C PHE A 65 -7.88 -1.37 6.78
N ASP A 66 -6.88 -1.00 5.99
CA ASP A 66 -7.05 -0.05 4.89
C ASP A 66 -6.80 -0.69 3.52
N LYS A 67 -7.07 -1.99 3.36
CA LYS A 67 -6.69 -2.74 2.14
C LYS A 67 -7.23 -2.14 0.83
N LYS A 68 -8.46 -1.60 0.84
CA LYS A 68 -9.04 -0.96 -0.35
C LYS A 68 -8.48 0.44 -0.58
N ALA A 69 -8.42 1.31 0.43
CA ALA A 69 -7.92 2.67 0.22
C ALA A 69 -6.40 2.68 0.03
N VAL A 70 -5.64 1.80 0.69
CA VAL A 70 -4.21 1.58 0.42
C VAL A 70 -3.98 1.09 -1.01
N LYS A 71 -4.79 0.14 -1.53
CA LYS A 71 -4.63 -0.32 -2.92
C LYS A 71 -4.88 0.84 -3.90
N GLN A 72 -5.95 1.60 -3.70
CA GLN A 72 -6.29 2.75 -4.54
C GLN A 72 -5.23 3.87 -4.44
N TYR A 73 -4.78 4.19 -3.23
CA TYR A 73 -3.74 5.19 -2.97
C TYR A 73 -2.41 4.78 -3.61
N ARG A 74 -2.00 3.51 -3.46
CA ARG A 74 -0.80 2.98 -4.12
C ARG A 74 -0.93 3.06 -5.64
N LEU A 75 -2.06 2.65 -6.20
CA LEU A 75 -2.28 2.73 -7.65
C LEU A 75 -2.24 4.18 -8.14
N LYS A 76 -2.88 5.11 -7.43
CA LYS A 76 -2.86 6.54 -7.75
C LYS A 76 -1.44 7.12 -7.68
N ASN A 77 -0.67 6.77 -6.66
CA ASN A 77 0.71 7.23 -6.54
C ASN A 77 1.59 6.67 -7.66
N ARG A 78 1.44 5.38 -8.01
CA ARG A 78 2.16 4.78 -9.14
C ARG A 78 1.83 5.49 -10.45
N LEU A 79 0.55 5.73 -10.72
CA LEU A 79 0.08 6.49 -11.88
C LEU A 79 0.75 7.88 -11.94
N GLN A 80 0.69 8.63 -10.84
CA GLN A 80 1.26 9.97 -10.77
C GLN A 80 2.78 9.95 -10.98
N MET A 81 3.49 9.04 -10.33
CA MET A 81 4.95 8.92 -10.48
C MET A 81 5.32 8.53 -11.90
N ALA A 82 4.67 7.53 -12.49
CA ALA A 82 4.95 7.09 -13.85
C ALA A 82 4.75 8.22 -14.88
N CYS A 83 3.69 9.03 -14.72
CA CYS A 83 3.46 10.20 -15.57
C CYS A 83 4.52 11.30 -15.38
N LEU A 84 4.93 11.58 -14.14
CA LEU A 84 5.92 12.62 -13.84
C LEU A 84 7.33 12.24 -14.28
N THR A 85 7.74 10.99 -14.01
CA THR A 85 9.08 10.49 -14.35
C THR A 85 9.19 10.01 -15.79
N LYS A 86 8.05 9.88 -16.49
CA LYS A 86 7.95 9.31 -17.84
C LYS A 86 8.56 7.91 -17.92
N ASP A 87 8.40 7.12 -16.86
CA ASP A 87 8.88 5.73 -16.80
C ASP A 87 8.04 4.85 -17.72
N LYS A 88 8.57 4.58 -18.91
CA LYS A 88 7.90 3.78 -19.94
C LYS A 88 7.54 2.37 -19.45
N ILE A 89 8.40 1.74 -18.64
CA ILE A 89 8.18 0.36 -18.19
C ILE A 89 6.98 0.33 -17.24
N GLU A 90 6.97 1.23 -16.25
CA GLU A 90 5.87 1.34 -15.30
C GLU A 90 4.56 1.74 -15.99
N ILE A 91 4.59 2.63 -16.99
CA ILE A 91 3.42 2.98 -17.81
C ILE A 91 2.86 1.75 -18.54
N ASP A 92 3.74 0.95 -19.17
CA ASP A 92 3.34 -0.26 -19.89
C ASP A 92 2.75 -1.31 -18.95
N ASP A 93 3.24 -1.41 -17.72
CA ASP A 93 2.70 -2.32 -16.70
C ASP A 93 1.37 -1.83 -16.11
N LEU A 94 1.22 -0.53 -15.86
CA LEU A 94 -0.03 0.06 -15.39
C LEU A 94 -1.17 -0.11 -16.40
N LEU A 95 -0.89 0.02 -17.71
CA LEU A 95 -1.89 -0.19 -18.78
C LEU A 95 -2.43 -1.62 -18.87
N LYS A 96 -1.75 -2.61 -18.26
CA LYS A 96 -2.22 -4.00 -18.21
C LYS A 96 -3.26 -4.22 -17.11
N LEU A 97 -3.33 -3.34 -16.11
CA LEU A 97 -4.22 -3.49 -14.96
C LEU A 97 -5.68 -3.22 -15.33
N ASP A 98 -6.59 -4.14 -14.97
CA ASP A 98 -8.02 -4.01 -15.26
C ASP A 98 -8.63 -2.75 -14.62
N GLU A 99 -8.13 -2.37 -13.44
CA GLU A 99 -8.56 -1.17 -12.72
C GLU A 99 -8.24 0.12 -13.47
N ILE A 100 -7.12 0.14 -14.20
CA ILE A 100 -6.75 1.25 -15.08
C ILE A 100 -7.56 1.21 -16.36
N LYS A 101 -7.68 0.04 -17.00
CA LYS A 101 -8.47 -0.13 -18.24
C LYS A 101 -9.93 0.24 -18.07
N ALA A 102 -10.50 -0.02 -16.89
CA ALA A 102 -11.87 0.36 -16.55
C ALA A 102 -12.04 1.87 -16.31
N ASN A 103 -10.94 2.62 -16.16
CA ASN A 103 -10.94 4.07 -15.99
C ASN A 103 -10.41 4.75 -17.27
N GLU A 104 -11.34 5.22 -18.09
CA GLU A 104 -11.03 5.82 -19.39
C GLU A 104 -10.08 7.01 -19.27
N LEU A 105 -10.28 7.89 -18.29
CA LEU A 105 -9.43 9.07 -18.09
C LEU A 105 -7.98 8.68 -17.78
N GLN A 106 -7.77 7.74 -16.86
CA GLN A 106 -6.43 7.29 -16.47
C GLN A 106 -5.74 6.54 -17.62
N THR A 107 -6.50 5.74 -18.37
CA THR A 107 -6.00 5.05 -19.56
C THR A 107 -5.56 6.07 -20.64
N LEU A 108 -6.35 7.10 -20.90
CA LEU A 108 -6.02 8.15 -21.86
C LEU A 108 -4.78 8.95 -21.43
N GLN A 109 -4.68 9.30 -20.15
CA GLN A 109 -3.51 9.99 -19.59
C GLN A 109 -2.22 9.19 -19.83
N LEU A 110 -2.22 7.90 -19.50
CA LEU A 110 -1.06 7.03 -19.71
C LEU A 110 -0.71 6.88 -21.20
N LYS A 111 -1.71 6.71 -22.07
CA LYS A 111 -1.50 6.63 -23.53
C LYS A 111 -0.91 7.91 -24.09
N LEU A 112 -1.35 9.09 -23.62
CA LEU A 112 -0.82 10.38 -24.02
C LEU A 112 0.65 10.51 -23.63
N VAL A 113 0.99 10.26 -22.36
CA VAL A 113 2.39 10.33 -21.89
C VAL A 113 3.28 9.33 -22.64
N LYS A 114 2.78 8.11 -22.88
CA LYS A 114 3.49 7.11 -23.69
C LYS A 114 3.76 7.61 -25.11
N ALA A 115 2.77 8.26 -25.75
CA ALA A 115 2.93 8.85 -27.06
C ALA A 115 3.96 9.99 -27.05
N GLU A 116 4.00 10.83 -26.01
CA GLU A 116 5.04 11.87 -25.88
C GLU A 116 6.45 11.28 -25.79
N ILE A 117 6.63 10.21 -25.01
CA ILE A 117 7.92 9.52 -24.87
C ILE A 117 8.38 8.95 -26.23
N LEU A 118 7.45 8.43 -27.03
CA LEU A 118 7.72 7.85 -28.35
C LEU A 118 7.90 8.92 -29.43
N GLY A 119 7.09 9.98 -29.42
CA GLY A 119 7.16 11.12 -30.33
C GLY A 119 8.41 11.96 -30.15
N GLY A 120 8.92 12.06 -28.91
CA GLY A 120 10.22 12.65 -28.62
C GLY A 120 11.41 11.90 -29.23
N LYS A 121 11.24 10.63 -29.63
CA LYS A 121 12.26 9.86 -30.37
C LYS A 121 12.17 10.04 -31.89
N CYS A 122 11.06 10.55 -32.42
CA CYS A 122 10.87 10.70 -33.87
C CYS A 122 11.52 11.98 -34.43
N LEU A 123 11.85 12.97 -33.58
CA LEU A 123 12.56 14.18 -33.98
C LEU A 123 14.09 14.00 -34.11
N THR A 124 14.67 12.85 -33.75
CA THR A 124 16.12 12.59 -33.85
C THR A 124 16.52 11.74 -35.06
N TYR A 125 15.64 11.55 -36.05
CA TYR A 125 16.03 10.87 -37.28
C TYR A 125 15.61 11.67 -38.53
N MET A 126 16.43 12.65 -38.88
CA MET A 126 16.70 13.03 -40.26
C MET A 126 18.20 13.34 -40.38
N PRO A 127 18.90 12.67 -41.32
CA PRO A 127 19.26 13.45 -42.49
C PRO A 127 18.67 12.82 -43.74
N ALA A 128 17.80 13.59 -44.39
CA ALA A 128 17.66 13.49 -45.83
C ALA A 128 19.03 13.86 -46.44
N LYS A 129 19.76 12.87 -46.96
CA LYS A 129 20.76 13.17 -47.98
C LYS A 129 20.01 13.32 -49.30
N ALA A 130 19.63 14.57 -49.61
CA ALA A 130 19.34 14.99 -50.96
C ALA A 130 20.66 15.25 -51.70
N HIS A 131 20.72 14.70 -52.91
CA HIS A 131 21.61 14.93 -54.05
C HIS A 131 22.79 15.91 -53.97
N SER A 132 23.95 15.40 -54.38
CA SER A 132 24.68 15.86 -55.57
C SER A 132 25.59 14.74 -56.07
#